data_AF-A0A837RIH7-F1
#
_entry.id   AF-A0A837RIH7-F1
#
_cell.length_a   1.000
_cell.length_b   1.000
_cell.length_c   1.000
_cell.angle_alpha   90.00
_cell.angle_beta   90.00
_cell.angle_gamma   90.00
#
_symmetry.space_group_name_H-M   'P 1'
#
loop_
_entity.id
_entity.type
_entity.pdbx_description
1 polymer ?
#
loop_
_entity_poly.entity_id
_entity_poly.type
_entity_poly.pdbx_seq_one_letter_code
_entity_poly.pdbx_strand_id
1 'polypeptide(L)'
;MKKKTDQGWRPPANFSDVPSHTIASVLVATTKLLSLKIGSVSFNINRNQLMDKEVREAIIESQRILRPLRVVVELTEDIPDKNWPSEQLVPLIKDFINYGMDFSLDDCGTGVNQLDQIQDLVPLASEIKFAIQNFGEKLRDPDIEDKVIFWRDFSKKHNLRFILEGIEDENDDKLADSLDIDLRQGYYYGKPRLLKLKPDDDKF
;
A
#
# COMPACT_ATOMS: atom_id res chain seq x y z
N MET A 1 -4.94 -0.07 -9.19
CA MET A 1 -5.42 -0.28 -10.59
C MET A 1 -6.81 0.33 -10.73
N LYS A 2 -7.21 0.85 -11.89
CA LYS A 2 -8.60 1.30 -12.15
C LYS A 2 -9.21 0.43 -13.26
N LYS A 3 -10.53 0.22 -13.19
CA LYS A 3 -11.36 -0.41 -14.22
C LYS A 3 -12.24 0.65 -14.88
N LYS A 4 -12.47 0.52 -16.18
CA LYS A 4 -13.41 1.39 -16.91
C LYS A 4 -14.85 0.97 -16.59
N THR A 5 -15.67 1.92 -16.16
CA THR A 5 -17.12 1.78 -16.00
C THR A 5 -17.83 2.82 -16.87
N ASP A 6 -19.16 2.77 -16.91
CA ASP A 6 -19.97 3.79 -17.61
C ASP A 6 -19.78 5.20 -17.03
N GLN A 7 -19.27 5.30 -15.79
CA GLN A 7 -18.94 6.56 -15.12
C GLN A 7 -17.44 6.92 -15.19
N GLY A 8 -16.71 6.33 -16.14
CA GLY A 8 -15.28 6.54 -16.35
C GLY A 8 -14.38 5.56 -15.59
N TRP A 9 -13.11 5.91 -15.43
CA TRP A 9 -12.16 5.07 -14.71
C TRP A 9 -12.39 5.14 -13.20
N ARG A 10 -12.82 4.02 -12.62
CA ARG A 10 -13.06 3.86 -11.18
C ARG A 10 -12.13 2.78 -10.61
N PRO A 11 -11.76 2.84 -9.33
CA PRO A 11 -11.24 1.67 -8.65
C PRO A 11 -12.22 0.48 -8.84
N PRO A 12 -11.72 -0.77 -8.97
CA PRO A 12 -12.60 -1.93 -8.94
C PRO A 12 -13.32 -2.00 -7.58
N ALA A 13 -14.53 -2.57 -7.55
CA ALA A 13 -15.28 -2.73 -6.30
C ALA A 13 -14.58 -3.73 -5.37
N ASN A 14 -14.06 -4.84 -5.93
CA ASN A 14 -13.13 -5.72 -5.26
C ASN A 14 -11.89 -5.91 -6.13
N PHE A 15 -10.70 -5.85 -5.55
CA PHE A 15 -9.47 -6.14 -6.29
C PHE A 15 -9.40 -7.59 -6.81
N SER A 16 -10.12 -8.52 -6.16
CA SER A 16 -10.31 -9.90 -6.64
C SER A 16 -11.07 -9.99 -7.98
N ASP A 17 -11.80 -8.94 -8.39
CA ASP A 17 -12.54 -8.93 -9.67
C ASP A 17 -11.63 -8.81 -10.90
N VAL A 18 -10.35 -8.47 -10.69
CA VAL A 18 -9.35 -8.40 -11.75
C VAL A 18 -8.60 -9.74 -11.81
N PRO A 19 -8.56 -10.41 -12.98
CA PRO A 19 -7.86 -11.69 -13.09
C PRO A 19 -6.37 -11.58 -12.71
N SER A 20 -5.87 -12.58 -11.98
CA SER A 20 -4.46 -12.65 -11.52
C SER A 20 -3.46 -12.45 -12.65
N HIS A 21 -3.65 -13.11 -13.80
CA HIS A 21 -2.80 -12.92 -14.99
C HIS A 21 -2.78 -11.47 -15.51
N THR A 22 -3.89 -10.74 -15.39
CA THR A 22 -3.96 -9.32 -15.78
C THR A 22 -3.15 -8.48 -14.79
N ILE A 23 -3.28 -8.72 -13.49
CA ILE A 23 -2.47 -8.05 -12.45
C ILE A 23 -0.99 -8.32 -12.69
N ALA A 24 -0.61 -9.60 -12.82
CA ALA A 24 0.76 -10.04 -13.05
C ALA A 24 1.39 -9.37 -14.28
N SER A 25 0.71 -9.43 -15.42
CA SER A 25 1.22 -8.86 -16.68
C SER A 25 1.35 -7.34 -16.63
N VAL A 26 0.38 -6.63 -16.06
CA VAL A 26 0.40 -5.16 -15.92
C VAL A 26 1.51 -4.73 -14.96
N LEU A 27 1.72 -5.45 -13.86
CA LEU A 27 2.74 -5.14 -12.85
C LEU A 27 4.15 -5.27 -13.45
N VAL A 28 4.43 -6.36 -14.17
CA VAL A 28 5.72 -6.56 -14.87
C VAL A 28 5.92 -5.53 -15.98
N ALA A 29 4.89 -5.23 -16.78
CA ALA A 29 4.99 -4.23 -17.84
C ALA A 29 5.26 -2.82 -17.29
N THR A 30 4.56 -2.44 -16.23
CA THR A 30 4.76 -1.16 -15.51
C THR A 30 6.18 -1.05 -15.00
N THR A 31 6.66 -2.11 -14.35
CA THR A 31 8.00 -2.17 -13.77
C THR A 31 9.10 -1.94 -14.80
N LYS A 32 8.97 -2.51 -16.01
CA LYS A 32 9.93 -2.33 -17.10
C LYS A 32 10.02 -0.88 -17.61
N LEU A 33 8.97 -0.07 -17.44
CA LEU A 33 8.99 1.34 -17.81
C LEU A 33 9.53 2.25 -16.71
N LEU A 34 9.44 1.80 -15.46
CA LEU A 34 9.84 2.55 -14.28
C LEU A 34 11.35 2.45 -13.98
N SER A 35 12.01 1.37 -14.43
CA SER A 35 13.43 1.17 -14.15
C SER A 35 14.25 2.36 -14.68
N LEU A 36 14.99 3.01 -13.76
CA LEU A 36 15.86 4.20 -13.92
C LEU A 36 15.24 5.59 -13.70
N LYS A 37 13.96 5.75 -13.29
CA LYS A 37 13.34 7.10 -13.12
C LYS A 37 12.83 7.45 -11.72
N ILE A 38 12.95 6.55 -10.74
CA ILE A 38 12.25 6.69 -9.45
C ILE A 38 13.12 6.23 -8.28
N GLY A 39 12.87 6.82 -7.10
CA GLY A 39 13.57 6.51 -5.86
C GLY A 39 12.90 5.46 -4.97
N SER A 40 11.63 5.12 -5.24
CA SER A 40 10.86 4.08 -4.54
C SER A 40 9.74 3.53 -5.43
N VAL A 41 9.34 2.28 -5.17
CA VAL A 41 8.16 1.62 -5.77
C VAL A 41 7.46 0.83 -4.69
N SER A 42 6.15 1.03 -4.58
CA SER A 42 5.28 0.19 -3.78
C SER A 42 4.23 -0.54 -4.62
N PHE A 43 3.93 -1.79 -4.27
CA PHE A 43 2.83 -2.55 -4.84
C PHE A 43 1.84 -2.92 -3.74
N ASN A 44 0.60 -2.46 -3.92
CA ASN A 44 -0.54 -2.84 -3.10
C ASN A 44 -1.02 -4.24 -3.49
N ILE A 45 -1.16 -5.11 -2.50
CA ILE A 45 -1.78 -6.43 -2.64
C ILE A 45 -2.73 -6.70 -1.46
N ASN A 46 -3.84 -7.38 -1.73
CA ASN A 46 -4.69 -7.91 -0.67
C ASN A 46 -4.30 -9.35 -0.29
N ARG A 47 -4.91 -9.89 0.77
CA ARG A 47 -4.62 -11.26 1.26
C ARG A 47 -4.92 -12.34 0.22
N ASN A 48 -5.95 -12.19 -0.61
CA ASN A 48 -6.25 -13.14 -1.68
C ASN A 48 -5.14 -13.17 -2.75
N GLN A 49 -4.66 -12.00 -3.15
CA GLN A 49 -3.57 -11.84 -4.13
C GLN A 49 -2.24 -12.33 -3.57
N LEU A 50 -1.98 -12.14 -2.27
CA LEU A 50 -0.83 -12.73 -1.60
C LEU A 50 -0.87 -14.27 -1.68
N MET A 51 -2.05 -14.89 -1.58
CA MET A 51 -2.22 -16.35 -1.73
C MET A 51 -2.15 -16.84 -3.17
N ASP A 52 -2.30 -15.96 -4.16
CA ASP A 52 -2.19 -16.30 -5.58
C ASP A 52 -0.72 -16.42 -6.03
N LYS A 53 -0.35 -17.60 -6.55
CA LYS A 53 1.02 -17.89 -6.96
C LYS A 53 1.48 -17.04 -8.14
N GLU A 54 0.61 -16.79 -9.12
CA GLU A 54 0.94 -16.03 -10.32
C GLU A 54 1.23 -14.56 -9.97
N VAL A 55 0.44 -13.98 -9.07
CA VAL A 55 0.69 -12.62 -8.56
C VAL A 55 2.02 -12.55 -7.81
N ARG A 56 2.29 -13.51 -6.90
CA ARG A 56 3.58 -13.54 -6.17
C ARG A 56 4.78 -13.65 -7.11
N GLU A 57 4.71 -14.51 -8.12
CA GLU A 57 5.80 -14.67 -9.10
C GLU A 57 6.05 -13.38 -9.89
N ALA A 58 4.99 -12.64 -10.25
CA ALA A 58 5.12 -11.35 -10.93
C ALA A 58 5.77 -10.27 -10.06
N ILE A 59 5.48 -10.24 -8.76
CA ILE A 59 6.10 -9.32 -7.80
C ILE A 59 7.59 -9.65 -7.64
N ILE A 60 7.94 -10.93 -7.50
CA ILE A 60 9.33 -11.39 -7.41
C ILE A 60 10.11 -11.02 -8.69
N GLU A 61 9.52 -11.24 -9.87
CA GLU A 61 10.14 -10.84 -11.13
C GLU A 61 10.33 -9.34 -11.22
N SER A 62 9.38 -8.56 -10.74
CA SER A 62 9.47 -7.10 -10.73
C SER A 62 10.57 -6.59 -9.79
N GLN A 63 10.74 -7.21 -8.62
CA GLN A 63 11.90 -6.96 -7.77
C GLN A 63 13.22 -7.28 -8.50
N ARG A 64 13.30 -8.36 -9.29
CA ARG A 64 14.51 -8.67 -10.08
C ARG A 64 14.81 -7.59 -11.11
N ILE A 65 13.79 -7.07 -11.80
CA ILE A 65 13.92 -6.01 -12.80
C ILE A 65 14.33 -4.67 -12.18
N LEU A 66 13.83 -4.35 -10.98
CA LEU A 66 14.03 -3.04 -10.34
C LEU A 66 15.34 -2.91 -9.57
N ARG A 67 16.08 -4.00 -9.34
CA ARG A 67 17.36 -3.93 -8.62
C ARG A 67 18.29 -2.85 -9.22
N PRO A 68 18.94 -2.03 -8.36
CA PRO A 68 19.08 -2.18 -6.91
C PRO A 68 17.92 -1.63 -6.06
N LEU A 69 16.84 -1.10 -6.67
CA LEU A 69 15.69 -0.61 -5.92
C LEU A 69 14.97 -1.75 -5.19
N ARG A 70 14.55 -1.48 -3.95
CA ARG A 70 13.72 -2.38 -3.15
C ARG A 70 12.25 -2.06 -3.41
N VAL A 71 11.48 -3.06 -3.82
CA VAL A 71 10.02 -2.96 -3.91
C VAL A 71 9.46 -3.03 -2.49
N VAL A 72 8.51 -2.15 -2.17
CA VAL A 72 7.69 -2.24 -0.96
C VAL A 72 6.41 -2.98 -1.30
N VAL A 73 6.12 -4.09 -0.61
CA VAL A 73 4.85 -4.80 -0.74
C VAL A 73 3.91 -4.32 0.36
N GLU A 74 2.83 -3.67 -0.03
CA GLU A 74 1.81 -3.07 0.84
C GLU A 74 0.62 -4.02 0.97
N LEU A 75 0.43 -4.61 2.16
CA LEU A 75 -0.71 -5.49 2.43
C LEU A 75 -1.91 -4.65 2.88
N THR A 76 -2.93 -4.61 2.03
CA THR A 76 -4.15 -3.81 2.25
C THR A 76 -5.11 -4.45 3.25
N GLU A 77 -6.06 -3.65 3.70
CA GLU A 77 -7.06 -3.93 4.71
C GLU A 77 -8.34 -4.60 4.18
N ASP A 78 -8.42 -4.83 2.86
CA ASP A 78 -9.57 -5.46 2.21
C ASP A 78 -9.97 -6.77 2.91
N ILE A 79 -11.28 -6.95 3.12
CA ILE A 79 -11.84 -8.20 3.63
C ILE A 79 -11.64 -9.30 2.58
N PRO A 80 -10.91 -10.38 2.89
CA PRO A 80 -10.67 -11.44 1.91
C PRO A 80 -11.89 -12.33 1.72
N ASP A 81 -11.97 -12.98 0.55
CA ASP A 81 -13.04 -13.93 0.20
C ASP A 81 -13.03 -15.17 1.11
N LYS A 82 -11.86 -15.47 1.68
CA LYS A 82 -11.62 -16.56 2.63
C LYS A 82 -10.81 -16.03 3.79
N ASN A 83 -11.05 -16.58 4.98
CA ASN A 83 -10.21 -16.27 6.11
C ASN A 83 -8.80 -16.84 5.90
N TRP A 84 -7.79 -15.96 5.83
CA TRP A 84 -6.39 -16.32 5.68
C TRP A 84 -5.65 -15.99 6.98
N PRO A 85 -5.39 -16.99 7.84
CA PRO A 85 -4.78 -16.76 9.13
C PRO A 85 -3.27 -16.46 8.98
N SER A 86 -2.70 -15.75 9.95
CA SER A 86 -1.32 -15.26 9.92
C SER A 86 -0.30 -16.35 9.62
N GLU A 87 -0.50 -17.59 10.07
CA GLU A 87 0.40 -18.72 9.85
C GLU A 87 0.55 -19.08 8.36
N GLN A 88 -0.44 -18.75 7.53
CA GLN A 88 -0.36 -18.92 6.08
C GLN A 88 0.28 -17.71 5.38
N LEU A 89 0.07 -16.50 5.91
CA LEU A 89 0.58 -15.26 5.32
C LEU A 89 2.08 -15.06 5.60
N VAL A 90 2.51 -15.33 6.84
CA VAL A 90 3.87 -15.08 7.34
C VAL A 90 4.96 -15.73 6.45
N PRO A 91 4.86 -17.01 6.05
CA PRO A 91 5.87 -17.62 5.19
C PRO A 91 6.00 -16.92 3.84
N LEU A 92 4.87 -16.50 3.24
CA LEU A 92 4.85 -15.83 1.93
C LEU A 92 5.44 -14.42 1.99
N ILE A 93 5.17 -13.69 3.08
CA ILE A 93 5.77 -12.37 3.33
C ILE A 93 7.28 -12.51 3.56
N LYS A 94 7.71 -13.52 4.34
CA LYS A 94 9.14 -13.81 4.53
C LYS A 94 9.83 -14.14 3.21
N ASP A 95 9.18 -14.86 2.31
CA ASP A 95 9.74 -15.12 0.97
C ASP A 95 10.00 -13.80 0.23
N PHE A 96 9.07 -12.84 0.24
CA PHE A 96 9.32 -11.53 -0.37
C PHE A 96 10.51 -10.79 0.27
N ILE A 97 10.59 -10.77 1.60
CA ILE A 97 11.71 -10.16 2.33
C ILE A 97 13.04 -10.82 1.93
N ASN A 98 13.07 -12.15 1.81
CA ASN A 98 14.25 -12.91 1.38
C ASN A 98 14.69 -12.57 -0.06
N TYR A 99 13.78 -12.13 -0.92
CA TYR A 99 14.10 -11.62 -2.26
C TYR A 99 14.63 -10.17 -2.25
N GLY A 100 14.68 -9.52 -1.09
CA GLY A 100 15.20 -8.16 -0.90
C GLY A 100 14.14 -7.07 -0.98
N MET A 101 12.86 -7.42 -0.81
CA MET A 101 11.76 -6.46 -0.72
C MET A 101 11.58 -5.93 0.71
N ASP A 102 10.91 -4.81 0.82
CA ASP A 102 10.35 -4.30 2.08
C ASP A 102 8.87 -4.68 2.18
N PHE A 103 8.38 -4.82 3.40
CA PHE A 103 6.97 -5.11 3.68
C PHE A 103 6.35 -3.95 4.44
N SER A 104 5.10 -3.64 4.09
CA SER A 104 4.31 -2.53 4.61
C SER A 104 2.91 -3.01 4.95
N LEU A 105 2.37 -2.57 6.08
CA LEU A 105 0.97 -2.75 6.44
C LEU A 105 0.24 -1.47 6.07
N ASP A 106 -0.67 -1.58 5.10
CA ASP A 106 -1.40 -0.42 4.58
C ASP A 106 -2.73 -0.22 5.31
N ASP A 107 -3.21 1.03 5.35
CA ASP A 107 -4.52 1.39 5.91
C ASP A 107 -4.83 0.78 7.30
N CYS A 108 -3.83 0.81 8.20
CA CYS A 108 -3.96 0.25 9.55
C CYS A 108 -5.09 0.90 10.37
N GLY A 109 -5.79 0.07 11.16
CA GLY A 109 -6.97 0.49 11.93
C GLY A 109 -8.27 0.47 11.13
N THR A 110 -8.23 0.05 9.86
CA THR A 110 -9.42 -0.15 9.03
C THR A 110 -9.49 -1.57 8.48
N GLY A 111 -10.67 -1.96 7.97
CA GLY A 111 -10.92 -3.29 7.42
C GLY A 111 -10.45 -4.43 8.34
N VAL A 112 -9.71 -5.39 7.77
CA VAL A 112 -9.07 -6.49 8.51
C VAL A 112 -7.65 -6.15 9.00
N ASN A 113 -7.15 -4.94 8.74
CA ASN A 113 -5.87 -4.46 9.28
C ASN A 113 -6.06 -3.77 10.65
N GLN A 114 -6.90 -4.35 11.50
CA GLN A 114 -7.00 -3.97 12.91
C GLN A 114 -5.78 -4.49 13.67
N LEU A 115 -5.38 -3.78 14.74
CA LEU A 115 -4.15 -4.09 15.46
C LEU A 115 -4.11 -5.55 15.95
N ASP A 116 -5.21 -6.07 16.50
CA ASP A 116 -5.36 -7.45 16.96
C ASP A 116 -5.20 -8.49 15.85
N GLN A 117 -5.53 -8.13 14.61
CA GLN A 117 -5.47 -9.02 13.44
C GLN A 117 -4.09 -9.02 12.76
N ILE A 118 -3.25 -8.01 12.99
CA ILE A 118 -1.95 -7.85 12.31
C ILE A 118 -0.75 -8.04 13.24
N GLN A 119 -0.95 -8.37 14.52
CA GLN A 119 0.14 -8.48 15.51
C GLN A 119 1.27 -9.41 15.06
N ASP A 120 0.94 -10.54 14.43
CA ASP A 120 1.93 -11.50 13.93
C ASP A 120 2.68 -11.01 12.68
N LEU A 121 2.12 -10.02 11.98
CA LEU A 121 2.69 -9.43 10.76
C LEU A 121 3.59 -8.23 11.08
N VAL A 122 3.31 -7.52 12.17
CA VAL A 122 4.08 -6.34 12.64
C VAL A 122 5.59 -6.60 12.70
N PRO A 123 6.10 -7.73 13.23
CA PRO A 123 7.54 -8.01 13.24
C PRO A 123 8.20 -8.18 11.86
N LEU A 124 7.41 -8.37 10.81
CA LEU A 124 7.89 -8.49 9.42
C LEU A 124 7.86 -7.16 8.68
N ALA A 125 7.08 -6.19 9.17
CA ALA A 125 6.91 -4.91 8.53
C ALA A 125 8.13 -4.02 8.73
N SER A 126 8.40 -3.19 7.71
CA SER A 126 9.37 -2.10 7.76
C SER A 126 8.69 -0.74 7.94
N GLU A 127 7.39 -0.68 7.64
CA GLU A 127 6.58 0.52 7.72
C GLU A 127 5.10 0.18 7.99
N ILE A 128 4.39 1.13 8.58
CA ILE A 128 2.93 1.15 8.73
C ILE A 128 2.41 2.44 8.09
N LYS A 129 1.28 2.31 7.40
CA LYS A 129 0.54 3.44 6.84
C LYS A 129 -0.79 3.61 7.54
N PHE A 130 -1.18 4.86 7.75
CA PHE A 130 -2.48 5.22 8.31
C PHE A 130 -3.15 6.29 7.46
N ALA A 131 -4.33 5.99 6.94
CA ALA A 131 -5.10 6.88 6.06
C ALA A 131 -6.24 7.58 6.78
N ILE A 132 -6.16 8.90 6.88
CA ILE A 132 -7.19 9.74 7.50
C ILE A 132 -8.53 9.61 6.75
N GLN A 133 -8.47 9.57 5.41
CA GLN A 133 -9.65 9.54 4.53
C GLN A 133 -10.57 8.35 4.77
N ASN A 134 -10.07 7.25 5.36
CA ASN A 134 -10.87 6.05 5.61
C ASN A 134 -11.88 6.23 6.76
N PHE A 135 -11.74 7.31 7.55
CA PHE A 135 -12.63 7.63 8.65
C PHE A 135 -13.65 8.73 8.30
N GLY A 136 -13.59 9.32 7.10
CA GLY A 136 -14.50 10.38 6.66
C GLY A 136 -14.35 11.71 7.42
N GLU A 137 -13.32 11.81 8.27
CA GLU A 137 -13.03 12.93 9.15
C GLU A 137 -11.73 13.63 8.71
N LYS A 138 -11.48 14.82 9.25
CA LYS A 138 -10.24 15.57 9.00
C LYS A 138 -9.23 15.26 10.09
N LEU A 139 -7.94 15.47 9.83
CA LEU A 139 -6.87 15.27 10.82
C LEU A 139 -7.09 16.05 12.12
N ARG A 140 -7.80 17.18 12.07
CA ARG A 140 -8.09 18.04 13.22
C ARG A 140 -9.26 17.56 14.08
N ASP A 141 -9.91 16.47 13.68
CA ASP A 141 -10.87 15.81 14.54
C ASP A 141 -10.10 15.15 15.70
N PRO A 142 -10.41 15.46 16.98
CA PRO A 142 -9.70 14.89 18.12
C PRO A 142 -9.65 13.36 18.10
N ASP A 143 -10.72 12.71 17.64
CA ASP A 143 -10.79 11.24 17.59
C ASP A 143 -9.85 10.66 16.52
N ILE A 144 -9.53 11.42 15.46
CA ILE A 144 -8.54 11.04 14.46
C ILE A 144 -7.13 11.36 14.93
N GLU A 145 -6.94 12.52 15.53
CA GLU A 145 -5.65 12.93 16.08
C GLU A 145 -5.14 11.89 17.10
N ASP A 146 -6.01 11.42 18.00
CA ASP A 146 -5.69 10.36 18.97
C ASP A 146 -5.30 9.04 18.28
N LYS A 147 -5.98 8.65 17.19
CA LYS A 147 -5.62 7.45 16.41
C LYS A 147 -4.28 7.62 15.70
N VAL A 148 -4.01 8.79 15.14
CA VAL A 148 -2.74 9.12 14.48
C VAL A 148 -1.59 9.07 15.49
N ILE A 149 -1.77 9.68 16.67
CA ILE A 149 -0.81 9.63 17.78
C ILE A 149 -0.56 8.18 18.20
N PHE A 150 -1.61 7.38 18.33
CA PHE A 150 -1.50 5.97 18.66
C PHE A 150 -0.64 5.20 17.66
N TRP A 151 -0.92 5.31 16.35
CA TRP A 151 -0.17 4.59 15.32
C TRP A 151 1.26 5.09 15.15
N ARG A 152 1.51 6.40 15.33
CA ARG A 152 2.85 6.98 15.40
C ARG A 152 3.66 6.36 16.53
N ASP A 153 3.11 6.36 17.75
CA ASP A 153 3.81 5.86 18.94
C ASP A 153 3.99 4.34 18.90
N PHE A 154 3.01 3.62 18.37
CA PHE A 154 3.13 2.20 18.07
C PHE A 154 4.27 1.92 17.09
N SER A 155 4.31 2.64 15.97
CA SER A 155 5.36 2.48 14.96
C SER A 155 6.74 2.76 15.55
N LYS A 156 6.89 3.85 16.32
CA LYS A 156 8.14 4.20 17.02
C LYS A 156 8.58 3.10 17.98
N LYS A 157 7.66 2.56 18.78
CA LYS A 157 7.94 1.46 19.73
C LYS A 157 8.42 0.19 19.02
N HIS A 158 7.92 -0.07 17.81
CA HIS A 158 8.24 -1.26 17.03
C HIS A 158 9.36 -1.05 15.99
N ASN A 159 10.03 0.11 16.01
CA ASN A 159 11.07 0.50 15.03
C ASN A 159 10.59 0.47 13.57
N LEU A 160 9.35 0.88 13.35
CA LEU A 160 8.72 0.96 12.04
C LEU A 160 8.73 2.41 11.55
N ARG A 161 8.87 2.59 10.24
CA ARG A 161 8.54 3.88 9.61
C ARG A 161 7.03 4.08 9.70
N PHE A 162 6.61 5.28 10.07
CA PHE A 162 5.20 5.65 10.09
C PHE A 162 4.92 6.62 8.96
N ILE A 163 3.96 6.29 8.10
CA ILE A 163 3.53 7.14 6.99
C ILE A 163 2.08 7.56 7.23
N LEU A 164 1.85 8.86 7.36
CA LEU A 164 0.50 9.42 7.45
C LEU A 164 -0.02 9.75 6.04
N GLU A 165 -1.11 9.10 5.66
CA GLU A 165 -1.80 9.35 4.39
C GLU A 165 -3.03 10.25 4.56
N GLY A 166 -3.35 11.01 3.53
CA GLY A 166 -4.52 11.89 3.51
C GLY A 166 -4.23 13.36 3.78
N ILE A 167 -2.98 13.81 3.60
CA ILE A 167 -2.64 15.24 3.71
C ILE A 167 -3.19 16.01 2.51
N GLU A 168 -4.23 16.83 2.70
CA GLU A 168 -4.91 17.54 1.62
C GLU A 168 -4.50 19.01 1.50
N ASP A 169 -4.16 19.66 2.61
CA ASP A 169 -3.78 21.08 2.65
C ASP A 169 -2.61 21.41 3.60
N GLU A 170 -2.14 22.66 3.54
CA GLU A 170 -1.00 23.16 4.32
C GLU A 170 -1.22 23.08 5.84
N ASN A 171 -2.46 23.11 6.32
CA ASN A 171 -2.72 22.99 7.75
C ASN A 171 -2.61 21.53 8.21
N ASP A 172 -3.01 20.57 7.38
CA ASP A 172 -2.81 19.15 7.68
C ASP A 172 -1.31 18.84 7.76
N ASP A 173 -0.52 19.41 6.84
CA ASP A 173 0.95 19.35 6.84
C ASP A 173 1.56 19.92 8.14
N LYS A 174 1.13 21.12 8.55
CA LYS A 174 1.57 21.75 9.81
C LYS A 174 1.16 20.97 11.06
N LEU A 175 -0.03 20.37 11.05
CA LEU A 175 -0.47 19.52 12.16
C LEU A 175 0.38 18.26 12.23
N ALA A 176 0.64 17.61 11.10
CA ALA A 176 1.55 16.47 11.03
C ALA A 176 2.98 16.82 11.49
N ASP A 177 3.49 18.03 11.18
CA ASP A 177 4.76 18.56 11.74
C ASP A 177 4.71 18.62 13.28
N SER A 178 3.64 19.19 13.84
CA SER A 178 3.49 19.34 15.30
C SER A 178 3.38 17.99 16.02
N LEU A 179 2.99 16.94 15.29
CA LEU A 179 2.89 15.57 15.78
C LEU A 179 4.17 14.75 15.55
N ASP A 180 5.27 15.33 15.08
CA ASP A 180 6.56 14.63 14.84
C ASP A 180 6.41 13.48 13.82
N ILE A 181 5.67 13.72 12.74
CA ILE A 181 5.41 12.73 11.67
C ILE A 181 6.17 13.13 10.42
N ASP A 182 7.31 12.50 10.15
CA ASP A 182 8.19 12.89 9.03
C ASP A 182 7.71 12.43 7.65
N LEU A 183 7.09 11.24 7.56
CA LEU A 183 6.68 10.65 6.28
C LEU A 183 5.19 10.85 6.06
N ARG A 184 4.86 11.48 4.93
CA ARG A 184 3.50 11.92 4.63
C ARG A 184 3.17 11.66 3.17
N GLN A 185 1.90 11.35 2.92
CA GLN A 185 1.35 11.16 1.58
C GLN A 185 0.00 11.86 1.48
N GLY A 186 -0.26 12.50 0.34
CA GLY A 186 -1.54 13.14 0.11
C GLY A 186 -1.53 14.12 -1.07
N TYR A 187 -2.72 14.63 -1.39
CA TYR A 187 -2.91 15.55 -2.52
C TYR A 187 -2.18 16.88 -2.38
N TYR A 188 -1.82 17.27 -1.15
CA TYR A 188 -0.96 18.41 -0.89
C TYR A 188 0.41 18.26 -1.57
N TYR A 189 1.01 17.07 -1.55
CA TYR A 189 2.31 16.80 -2.19
C TYR A 189 2.19 16.39 -3.65
N GLY A 190 1.13 15.66 -4.02
CA GLY A 190 0.95 15.20 -5.38
C GLY A 190 -0.27 14.32 -5.57
N LYS A 191 -0.99 14.56 -6.67
CA LYS A 191 -2.11 13.70 -7.08
C LYS A 191 -1.64 12.52 -7.93
N PRO A 192 -2.29 11.36 -7.83
CA PRO A 192 -2.03 10.22 -8.72
C PRO A 192 -2.12 10.63 -10.20
N ARG A 193 -1.15 10.18 -11.00
CA ARG A 193 -1.13 10.39 -12.45
C ARG A 193 -1.12 9.04 -13.17
N LEU A 194 -1.72 9.00 -14.34
CA LEU A 194 -1.68 7.81 -15.18
C LEU A 194 -0.26 7.59 -15.69
N LEU A 195 0.32 6.44 -15.37
CA LEU A 195 1.49 5.92 -16.06
C LEU A 195 1.01 5.13 -17.27
N LYS A 196 1.32 5.64 -18.47
CA LYS A 196 0.95 4.99 -19.72
C LYS A 196 1.89 3.83 -20.03
N LEU A 197 1.34 2.64 -20.27
CA LEU A 197 2.08 1.51 -20.83
C LEU A 197 2.14 1.57 -22.36
N LYS A 198 1.08 2.10 -22.98
CA LYS A 198 0.98 2.37 -24.41
C LYS A 198 0.73 3.86 -24.66
N PRO A 199 1.22 4.43 -25.78
CA PRO A 199 1.09 5.87 -26.06
C PRO A 199 -0.35 6.40 -26.04
N ASP A 200 -1.33 5.55 -26.30
CA ASP A 200 -2.76 5.82 -26.39
C ASP A 200 -3.56 5.43 -25.14
N ASP A 201 -2.91 5.05 -24.03
CA ASP A 201 -3.61 4.72 -22.77
C ASP A 201 -4.37 5.91 -22.14
N ASP A 202 -4.19 7.14 -22.63
CA ASP A 202 -5.00 8.31 -22.27
C ASP A 202 -5.94 8.76 -23.39
N LYS A 203 -5.81 8.19 -24.59
CA LYS A 203 -6.64 8.51 -25.74
C LYS A 203 -7.80 7.53 -25.76
N PHE A 204 -8.93 8.00 -25.25
CA PHE A 204 -10.20 7.31 -25.36
C PHE A 204 -11.25 8.27 -25.88
#